data_AF-A0A5M9JHZ2-F1
#
_entry.id   AF-A0A5M9JHZ2-F1
#
_cell.length_a   1.000
_cell.length_b   1.000
_cell.length_c   1.000
_cell.angle_alpha   90.00
_cell.angle_beta   90.00
_cell.angle_gamma   90.00
#
_symmetry.space_group_name_H-M   'P 1'
#
loop_
_entity.id
_entity.type
_entity.pdbx_description
1 polymer ?
#
loop_
_entity_poly.entity_id
_entity_poly.type
_entity_poly.pdbx_seq_one_letter_code
_entity_poly.pdbx_strand_id
1 'polypeptide(L)'
;MDEPRMVAPWELINANMEVERSTRKLADVSVVSEDYGSLPPPRRSGNGEPDAPKREWENSGPYWKIAARGCHPDSLARRAEVMTDFSKTPAISMGHSSLHTYKGYVSNHSLSARFLSSTRFTIPSWNDD
;
A
#
# COMPACT_ATOMS: atom_id res chain seq x y z
N MET A 1 -18.68 -1.36 -0.61
CA MET A 1 -17.37 -0.67 -0.58
C MET A 1 -16.79 -0.71 0.85
N ASP A 2 -17.17 -1.74 1.63
CA ASP A 2 -17.13 -1.74 3.09
C ASP A 2 -16.02 -2.63 3.65
N GLU A 3 -15.00 -2.87 2.83
CA GLU A 3 -13.85 -3.67 3.24
C GLU A 3 -12.94 -2.82 4.14
N PRO A 4 -12.62 -3.30 5.36
CA PRO A 4 -11.72 -2.59 6.25
C PRO A 4 -10.34 -2.48 5.60
N ARG A 5 -9.80 -1.26 5.53
CA ARG A 5 -8.48 -0.99 4.98
C ARG A 5 -7.47 -0.86 6.11
N MET A 6 -6.33 -1.54 5.98
CA MET A 6 -5.18 -1.35 6.85
C MET A 6 -4.19 -0.40 6.17
N VAL A 7 -3.69 0.57 6.92
CA VAL A 7 -2.63 1.49 6.45
C VAL A 7 -1.42 1.29 7.33
N ALA A 8 -0.31 0.89 6.72
CA ALA A 8 0.99 0.82 7.39
C ALA A 8 1.78 2.12 7.08
N PRO A 9 2.43 2.75 8.08
CA PRO A 9 3.32 3.88 7.83
C PRO A 9 4.44 3.51 6.86
N TRP A 10 4.79 4.44 5.98
CA TRP A 10 5.86 4.23 5.01
C TRP A 10 7.18 3.83 5.68
N GLU A 11 7.52 4.45 6.81
CA GLU A 11 8.78 4.22 7.53
C GLU A 11 8.89 2.78 8.03
N LEU A 12 7.78 2.23 8.55
CA LEU A 12 7.73 0.86 9.05
C LEU A 12 7.95 -0.13 7.91
N ILE A 13 7.27 0.07 6.78
CA ILE A 13 7.45 -0.76 5.60
C ILE A 13 8.88 -0.64 5.09
N ASN A 14 9.41 0.58 4.96
CA ASN A 14 10.75 0.80 4.45
C ASN A 14 11.82 0.14 5.34
N ALA A 15 11.68 0.19 6.66
CA ALA A 15 12.56 -0.51 7.59
C ALA A 15 12.50 -2.03 7.42
N ASN A 16 11.29 -2.60 7.33
CA ASN A 16 11.12 -4.04 7.09
C ASN A 16 11.70 -4.49 5.74
N MET A 17 11.60 -3.63 4.71
CA MET A 17 12.17 -3.92 3.40
C MET A 17 13.70 -3.89 3.40
N GLU A 18 14.32 -3.10 4.28
CA GLU A 18 15.78 -3.15 4.46
C GLU A 18 16.22 -4.42 5.20
N VAL A 19 15.44 -4.86 6.18
CA VAL A 19 15.65 -6.16 6.84
C VAL A 19 15.51 -7.30 5.84
N GLU A 20 14.46 -7.31 5.02
CA GLU A 20 14.28 -8.29 3.95
C GLU A 20 15.48 -8.28 3.00
N ARG A 21 15.87 -7.10 2.51
CA ARG A 21 16.99 -6.96 1.58
C ARG A 21 18.29 -7.55 2.15
N SER A 22 18.58 -7.31 3.43
CA SER A 22 19.79 -7.81 4.08
C SER A 22 19.75 -9.31 4.41
N THR A 23 18.55 -9.88 4.57
CA THR A 23 18.36 -11.28 4.97
C THR A 23 17.94 -12.19 3.81
N ARG A 24 17.65 -11.62 2.64
CA ARG A 24 17.15 -12.33 1.47
C ARG A 24 18.12 -13.43 1.04
N LYS A 25 17.72 -14.67 1.28
CA LYS A 25 18.42 -15.89 0.84
C LYS A 25 17.40 -16.87 0.29
N LEU A 26 17.73 -17.51 -0.82
CA LEU A 26 16.99 -18.68 -1.27
C LEU A 26 17.27 -19.81 -0.29
N ALA A 27 16.23 -20.55 0.09
CA ALA A 27 16.39 -21.77 0.86
C ALA A 27 17.13 -22.81 0.01
N ASP A 28 17.96 -23.65 0.63
CA ASP A 28 18.59 -24.78 -0.04
C ASP A 28 17.50 -25.76 -0.48
N VAL A 29 17.55 -26.22 -1.74
CA VAL A 29 16.55 -27.13 -2.32
C VAL A 29 16.40 -28.40 -1.48
N SER A 30 17.48 -28.86 -0.83
CA SER A 30 17.46 -30.06 0.01
C SER A 30 16.65 -29.92 1.31
N VAL A 31 16.35 -28.70 1.74
CA VAL A 31 15.53 -28.42 2.94
C VAL A 31 14.15 -27.85 2.61
N VAL A 32 13.85 -27.63 1.32
CA VAL A 32 12.53 -27.21 0.86
C VAL A 32 11.64 -28.45 0.74
N SER A 33 10.52 -28.46 1.46
CA SER A 33 9.48 -29.48 1.32
C SER A 33 8.28 -28.89 0.59
N GLU A 34 7.71 -29.67 -0.32
CA GLU A 34 6.45 -29.38 -1.00
C GLU A 34 5.22 -29.86 -0.21
N ASP A 35 5.45 -30.46 0.97
CA ASP A 35 4.40 -30.99 1.81
C ASP A 35 3.71 -29.85 2.56
N TYR A 36 2.46 -29.60 2.23
CA TYR A 36 1.62 -28.62 2.94
C TYR A 36 0.88 -29.32 4.07
N GLY A 37 1.02 -28.79 5.29
CA GLY A 37 0.18 -29.21 6.41
C GLY A 37 -1.28 -28.81 6.18
N SER A 38 -2.20 -29.69 6.56
CA SER A 38 -3.62 -29.30 6.67
C SER A 38 -3.75 -28.15 7.67
N LEU A 39 -4.47 -27.11 7.26
CA LEU A 39 -4.79 -26.03 8.18
C LEU A 39 -5.60 -26.59 9.35
N PRO A 40 -5.32 -26.17 10.59
CA PRO A 40 -6.17 -26.51 11.71
C PRO A 40 -7.61 -26.03 11.42
N PRO A 41 -8.63 -26.71 11.97
CA PRO A 41 -10.01 -26.30 11.81
C PRO A 41 -10.19 -24.84 12.28
N PRO A 42 -11.12 -24.08 11.68
CA PRO A 42 -11.37 -22.70 12.07
C PRO A 42 -11.63 -22.60 13.56
N ARG A 43 -10.88 -21.72 14.23
CA ARG A 43 -11.09 -21.42 15.64
C ARG A 43 -12.50 -20.89 15.85
N ARG A 44 -13.31 -21.58 16.65
CA ARG A 44 -14.63 -21.10 17.08
C ARG A 44 -14.48 -20.44 18.45
N SER A 45 -14.98 -19.21 18.58
CA SER A 45 -15.09 -18.56 19.88
C SER A 45 -15.91 -19.46 20.82
N GLY A 46 -15.40 -19.71 22.03
CA GLY A 46 -16.07 -20.52 23.06
C GLY A 46 -15.37 -21.81 23.51
N ASN A 47 -14.30 -22.27 22.84
CA ASN A 47 -13.60 -23.52 23.21
C ASN A 47 -12.46 -23.33 24.25
N GLY A 48 -12.54 -22.32 25.11
CA GLY A 48 -11.48 -22.01 26.09
C GLY A 48 -10.21 -21.37 25.50
N GLU A 49 -10.17 -21.10 24.19
CA GLU A 49 -9.14 -20.28 23.59
C GLU A 49 -9.37 -18.79 23.90
N PRO A 50 -8.29 -18.00 24.09
CA PRO A 50 -8.40 -16.57 24.28
C PRO A 50 -9.06 -15.91 23.07
N ASP A 51 -9.96 -14.97 23.33
CA ASP A 51 -10.61 -14.20 22.29
C ASP A 51 -9.58 -13.52 21.38
N ALA A 52 -9.96 -13.34 20.10
CA ALA A 52 -9.16 -12.56 19.18
C ALA A 52 -8.84 -11.19 19.82
N PRO A 53 -7.59 -10.69 19.68
CA PRO A 53 -7.23 -9.41 20.25
C PRO A 53 -8.19 -8.34 19.72
N LYS A 54 -8.67 -7.49 20.64
CA LYS A 54 -9.50 -6.35 20.27
C LYS A 54 -8.73 -5.50 19.28
N ARG A 55 -9.36 -5.25 18.12
CA ARG A 55 -8.79 -4.38 17.10
C ARG A 55 -9.10 -2.94 17.49
N GLU A 56 -8.05 -2.19 17.82
CA GLU A 56 -8.15 -0.75 18.04
C GLU A 56 -8.21 -0.05 16.68
N TRP A 57 -9.42 0.35 16.29
CA TRP A 57 -9.63 1.10 15.05
C TRP A 57 -9.36 2.58 15.27
N GLU A 58 -8.67 3.18 14.30
CA GLU A 58 -8.44 4.61 14.36
C GLU A 58 -9.71 5.38 14.00
N ASN A 59 -10.24 6.11 14.98
CA ASN A 59 -11.41 6.97 14.82
C ASN A 59 -11.03 8.43 14.48
N SER A 60 -9.75 8.69 14.17
CA SER A 60 -9.27 10.03 13.86
C SER A 60 -9.69 10.44 12.44
N GLY A 61 -10.26 11.64 12.33
CA GLY A 61 -10.59 12.25 11.05
C GLY A 61 -9.63 13.40 10.70
N PRO A 62 -9.51 13.78 9.41
CA PRO A 62 -10.10 13.15 8.22
C PRO A 62 -9.30 11.94 7.71
N TYR A 63 -9.99 10.98 7.07
CA TYR A 63 -9.41 9.75 6.51
C TYR A 63 -8.18 9.98 5.64
N TRP A 64 -8.12 11.09 4.89
CA TRP A 64 -6.98 11.39 4.02
C TRP A 64 -5.66 11.56 4.78
N LYS A 65 -5.70 12.03 6.04
CA LYS A 65 -4.50 12.06 6.89
C LYS A 65 -4.00 10.65 7.21
N ILE A 66 -4.95 9.72 7.43
CA ILE A 66 -4.62 8.32 7.68
C ILE A 66 -3.97 7.72 6.44
N ALA A 67 -4.60 7.87 5.27
CA ALA A 67 -4.12 7.31 4.01
C ALA A 67 -2.73 7.85 3.62
N ALA A 68 -2.49 9.14 3.82
CA ALA A 68 -1.22 9.79 3.49
C ALA A 68 -0.02 9.23 4.27
N ARG A 69 -0.22 8.56 5.42
CA ARG A 69 0.87 7.95 6.22
C ARG A 69 1.60 6.83 5.48
N GLY A 70 0.91 6.13 4.58
CA GLY A 70 1.53 5.08 3.76
C GLY A 70 2.39 5.63 2.62
N CYS A 71 2.32 6.94 2.34
CA CYS A 71 3.09 7.57 1.29
C CYS A 71 4.49 7.97 1.76
N HIS A 72 5.43 8.00 0.82
CA HIS A 72 6.79 8.49 1.06
C HIS A 72 6.77 9.89 1.70
N PRO A 73 7.64 10.21 2.67
CA PRO A 73 7.67 11.50 3.37
C PRO A 73 7.68 12.70 2.42
N ASP A 74 8.49 12.64 1.36
CA ASP A 74 8.60 13.72 0.37
C ASP A 74 7.53 13.70 -0.73
N SER A 75 6.61 12.74 -0.73
CA SER A 75 5.55 12.68 -1.74
C SER A 75 4.62 13.89 -1.65
N LEU A 76 4.10 14.34 -2.80
CA LEU A 76 3.09 15.40 -2.84
C LEU A 76 1.82 14.99 -2.08
N ALA A 77 1.45 13.71 -2.11
CA ALA A 77 0.30 13.19 -1.38
C ALA A 77 0.43 13.37 0.14
N ARG A 78 1.65 13.28 0.68
CA ARG A 78 1.91 13.45 2.12
C ARG A 78 2.09 14.91 2.54
N ARG A 79 2.56 15.76 1.63
CA ARG A 79 2.78 17.21 1.86
C ARG A 79 1.58 18.08 1.50
N ALA A 80 0.62 17.55 0.75
CA ALA A 80 -0.58 18.30 0.38
C ALA A 80 -1.44 18.62 1.60
N GLU A 81 -1.98 19.84 1.62
CA GLU A 81 -2.96 20.22 2.63
C GLU A 81 -4.27 19.46 2.42
N VAL A 82 -4.82 18.92 3.49
CA VAL A 82 -6.13 18.25 3.43
C VAL A 82 -7.22 19.31 3.38
N MET A 83 -7.95 19.35 2.27
CA MET A 83 -9.10 20.22 2.12
C MET A 83 -10.19 19.85 3.13
N THR A 84 -10.57 20.79 3.98
CA THR A 84 -11.63 20.63 4.99
C THR A 84 -12.87 21.46 4.68
N ASP A 85 -12.75 22.51 3.86
CA ASP A 85 -13.86 23.35 3.41
C ASP A 85 -14.39 22.83 2.07
N PHE A 86 -15.64 22.35 2.09
CA PHE A 86 -16.35 21.83 0.90
C PHE A 86 -17.40 22.82 0.37
N SER A 87 -17.44 24.05 0.87
CA SER A 87 -18.40 25.07 0.43
C SER A 87 -18.06 25.66 -0.94
N LYS A 88 -16.84 25.43 -1.44
CA LYS A 88 -16.32 25.97 -2.69
C LYS A 88 -15.91 24.85 -3.64
N THR A 89 -15.95 25.12 -4.94
CA THR A 89 -15.42 24.21 -5.95
C THR A 89 -13.92 24.01 -5.71
N PRO A 90 -13.45 22.76 -5.58
CA PRO A 90 -12.03 22.49 -5.36
C PRO A 90 -11.20 22.97 -6.55
N ALA A 91 -10.12 23.70 -6.27
CA ALA A 91 -9.15 24.11 -7.27
C ALA A 91 -8.22 22.92 -7.59
N ILE A 92 -8.62 22.11 -8.57
CA ILE A 92 -7.82 20.95 -9.01
C ILE A 92 -6.90 21.39 -10.15
N SER A 93 -5.59 21.26 -9.92
CA SER A 93 -4.56 21.50 -10.94
C SER A 93 -4.50 20.32 -11.91
N MET A 94 -4.50 20.61 -13.21
CA MET A 94 -4.23 19.62 -14.27
C MET A 94 -2.74 19.50 -14.61
N GLY A 95 -1.84 20.10 -13.82
CA GLY A 95 -0.41 20.13 -14.11
C GLY A 95 0.21 18.75 -14.32
N HIS A 96 -0.19 17.77 -13.52
CA HIS A 96 0.32 16.40 -13.60
C HIS A 96 -0.48 15.45 -14.53
N SER A 97 -1.61 15.90 -15.08
CA SER A 97 -2.51 15.09 -15.91
C SER A 97 -2.69 15.63 -17.34
N SER A 98 -2.25 16.87 -17.59
CA SER A 98 -2.38 17.55 -18.89
C SER A 98 -1.69 16.79 -20.03
N LEU A 99 -0.52 16.18 -19.77
CA LEU A 99 0.21 15.38 -20.76
C LEU A 99 -0.45 14.02 -21.06
N HIS A 100 -1.43 13.62 -20.26
CA HIS A 100 -2.08 12.30 -20.33
C HIS A 100 -3.56 12.40 -20.71
N THR A 101 -4.08 13.61 -20.86
CA THR A 101 -5.47 13.88 -21.16
C THR A 101 -5.62 14.74 -22.41
N TYR A 102 -6.62 14.43 -23.23
CA TYR A 102 -7.03 15.24 -24.37
C TYR A 102 -8.51 15.54 -24.21
N LYS A 103 -8.86 16.83 -24.08
CA LYS A 103 -10.25 17.28 -23.87
C LYS A 103 -10.97 16.55 -22.73
N GLY A 104 -10.25 16.24 -21.65
CA GLY A 104 -10.78 15.52 -20.49
C GLY A 104 -10.85 14.00 -20.63
N TYR A 105 -10.52 13.44 -21.80
CA TYR A 105 -10.39 12.00 -22.00
C TYR A 105 -8.94 11.55 -21.81
N VAL A 106 -8.72 10.32 -21.34
CA VAL A 106 -7.39 9.72 -21.32
C VAL A 106 -6.93 9.51 -22.76
N SER A 107 -5.88 10.22 -23.16
CA SER A 107 -5.38 10.18 -24.55
C SER A 107 -4.26 9.16 -24.73
N ASN A 108 -3.56 8.80 -23.64
CA ASN A 108 -2.49 7.81 -23.67
C ASN A 108 -2.54 6.92 -22.43
N HIS A 109 -3.26 5.81 -22.56
CA HIS A 109 -3.42 4.79 -21.52
C HIS A 109 -2.06 4.32 -20.95
N SER A 110 -1.08 4.05 -21.81
CA SER A 110 0.22 3.52 -21.39
C SER A 110 1.01 4.52 -20.54
N LEU A 111 0.92 5.81 -20.85
CA LEU A 111 1.52 6.86 -20.03
C LEU A 111 0.76 7.09 -18.72
N SER A 112 -0.57 7.00 -18.73
CA SER A 112 -1.40 7.09 -17.52
C SER A 112 -1.16 5.93 -16.54
N ALA A 113 -0.93 4.72 -17.05
CA ALA A 113 -0.60 3.56 -16.24
C ALA A 113 0.78 3.69 -15.55
N ARG A 114 1.74 4.38 -16.19
CA ARG A 114 3.06 4.63 -15.58
C ARG A 114 2.99 5.52 -14.32
N PHE A 115 1.99 6.40 -14.24
CA PHE A 115 1.76 7.27 -13.08
C PHE A 115 1.33 6.48 -11.83
N LEU A 116 0.37 5.55 -11.99
CA LEU A 116 -0.03 4.59 -10.95
C LEU A 116 1.08 3.57 -10.62
N SER A 117 1.95 3.30 -11.58
CA SER A 117 3.09 2.39 -11.45
C SER A 117 4.33 3.02 -10.79
N SER A 118 4.38 4.33 -10.50
CA SER A 118 5.56 4.92 -9.84
C SER A 118 5.70 4.52 -8.36
N THR A 119 4.69 3.81 -7.83
CA THR A 119 4.77 3.03 -6.57
C THR A 119 5.21 1.57 -6.81
N ARG A 120 5.75 1.23 -8.00
CA ARG A 120 6.44 -0.05 -8.17
C ARG A 120 7.68 -0.02 -7.32
N PHE A 121 7.73 -0.94 -6.37
CA PHE A 121 8.97 -1.53 -5.90
C PHE A 121 9.80 -1.92 -7.12
N THR A 122 10.83 -1.13 -7.43
CA THR A 122 11.81 -1.51 -8.44
C THR A 122 12.61 -2.66 -7.86
N ILE A 123 12.19 -3.88 -8.17
CA ILE A 123 13.07 -5.05 -8.04
C ILE A 123 14.10 -4.88 -9.16
N PRO A 124 15.41 -4.75 -8.85
CA PRO A 124 16.43 -4.73 -9.89
C PRO A 124 16.31 -6.01 -10.71
N SER A 125 16.25 -5.86 -12.02
CA SER A 125 16.34 -6.98 -12.96
C SER A 125 17.59 -7.79 -12.62
N TRP A 126 17.41 -9.09 -12.39
CA TRP A 126 18.49 -10.05 -12.45
C TRP A 126 19.03 -10.01 -13.88
N ASN A 127 20.26 -9.52 -14.05
CA ASN A 127 21.05 -9.84 -15.23
C ASN A 127 21.63 -11.23 -14.98
N ASP A 128 21.20 -12.20 -15.78
CA ASP A 128 21.90 -13.46 -15.93
C ASP A 128 23.10 -13.22 -16.85
N ASP A 129 24.30 -13.28 -16.28
CA ASP A 129 25.56 -13.62 -16.95
C ASP A 129 26.15 -14.84 -16.22
#